data_AF-A0AAU1LCW0-F1
#
_entry.id   AF-A0AAU1LCW0-F1
#
_cell.length_a   1.000
_cell.length_b   1.000
_cell.length_c   1.000
_cell.angle_alpha   90.00
_cell.angle_beta   90.00
_cell.angle_gamma   90.00
#
_symmetry.space_group_name_H-M   'P 1'
#
loop_
_entity.id
_entity.type
_entity.pdbx_description
1 polymer ?
#
loop_
_entity_poly.entity_id
_entity_poly.type
_entity_poly.pdbx_seq_one_letter_code
_entity_poly.pdbx_strand_id
1 'polypeptide(L)'
;MDSPARRKSTRSRPAKPPLSERAVIDAGLRVLRREGLDAVTMRKVAAELDTGPASLYVYVAQRDELLRLMLDAVIATVPLPELPAAPPGDWRARLAGLITDVVHALNTHPGIGRVSLGSIPASPAWLDLFDRILGLLLAGGVDRQRAAWGCDLIALHIGAVTYEVSVAHPPAGDGPDALQGALEARHAQVSIEDRLARLDPGRHPHLAASAAELAAGPAAARLALGIEVLIGGLAPA
;
A
#
# COMPACT_ATOMS: atom_id res chain seq x y z
N MET A 1 37.84 47.55 27.41
CA MET A 1 37.59 47.39 25.96
C MET A 1 37.29 45.93 25.73
N ASP A 2 36.01 45.63 25.51
CA ASP A 2 35.50 44.27 25.28
C ASP A 2 36.08 43.65 24.01
N SER A 3 36.55 42.41 24.13
CA SER A 3 37.00 41.59 23.00
C SER A 3 35.79 41.07 22.21
N PRO A 4 35.73 41.21 20.88
CA PRO A 4 34.58 40.75 20.12
C PRO A 4 34.55 39.21 20.04
N ALA A 5 33.40 38.65 20.43
CA ALA A 5 33.14 37.21 20.39
C ALA A 5 33.37 36.61 19.00
N ARG A 6 34.23 35.59 18.95
CA ARG A 6 34.59 34.84 17.73
C ARG A 6 33.35 34.15 17.16
N ARG A 7 32.90 34.58 15.97
CA ARG A 7 31.77 33.99 15.23
C ARG A 7 32.04 32.50 15.00
N LYS A 8 31.25 31.60 15.62
CA LYS A 8 31.34 30.14 15.43
C LYS A 8 31.21 29.82 13.93
N SER A 9 32.22 29.15 13.38
CA SER A 9 32.26 28.72 11.98
C SER A 9 31.13 27.73 11.68
N THR A 10 30.36 27.99 10.62
CA THR A 10 29.27 27.14 10.11
C THR A 10 29.75 25.82 9.51
N ARG A 11 31.08 25.60 9.44
CA ARG A 11 31.70 24.39 8.86
C ARG A 11 31.78 23.18 9.81
N SER A 12 31.17 23.22 10.99
CA SER A 12 31.14 22.07 11.92
C SER A 12 29.91 21.16 11.77
N ARG A 13 29.03 21.43 10.80
CA ARG A 13 27.95 20.49 10.49
C ARG A 13 28.51 19.30 9.72
N PRO A 14 28.21 18.05 10.12
CA PRO A 14 28.51 16.87 9.32
C PRO A 14 28.04 17.07 7.88
N ALA A 15 28.85 16.67 6.90
CA ALA A 15 28.46 16.72 5.50
C ALA A 15 27.19 15.88 5.34
N LYS A 16 26.16 16.47 4.73
CA LYS A 16 24.93 15.72 4.43
C LYS A 16 25.27 14.57 3.49
N PRO A 17 24.65 13.39 3.66
CA PRO A 17 24.82 12.31 2.72
C PRO A 17 24.47 12.79 1.30
N PRO A 18 25.18 12.29 0.27
CA PRO A 18 24.94 12.70 -1.10
C PRO A 18 23.50 12.39 -1.51
N LEU A 19 22.93 13.26 -2.34
CA LEU A 19 21.63 13.03 -2.94
C LEU A 19 21.70 11.78 -3.82
N SER A 20 20.67 10.93 -3.73
CA SER A 20 20.54 9.69 -4.48
C SER A 20 19.06 9.38 -4.68
N GLU A 21 18.73 8.54 -5.66
CA GLU A 21 17.34 8.09 -5.89
C GLU A 21 16.73 7.49 -4.62
N ARG A 22 17.47 6.60 -3.95
CA ARG A 22 17.10 6.03 -2.64
C ARG A 22 16.76 7.11 -1.62
N ALA A 23 17.59 8.16 -1.50
CA ALA A 23 17.34 9.24 -0.56
C ALA A 23 16.07 10.05 -0.91
N VAL A 24 15.76 10.22 -2.20
CA VAL A 24 14.52 10.85 -2.68
C VAL A 24 13.30 10.01 -2.32
N ILE A 25 13.36 8.70 -2.58
CA ILE A 25 12.30 7.74 -2.24
C ILE A 25 12.04 7.74 -0.72
N ASP A 26 13.10 7.60 0.09
CA ASP A 26 13.00 7.56 1.54
C ASP A 26 12.41 8.87 2.11
N ALA A 27 12.75 10.02 1.51
CA ALA A 27 12.16 11.31 1.86
C ALA A 27 10.68 11.38 1.49
N GLY A 28 10.29 10.89 0.32
CA GLY A 28 8.89 10.76 -0.09
C GLY A 28 8.08 9.90 0.88
N LEU A 29 8.62 8.75 1.29
CA LEU A 29 7.98 7.87 2.28
C LEU A 29 7.85 8.52 3.67
N ARG A 30 8.82 9.37 4.09
CA ARG A 30 8.70 10.15 5.33
C ARG A 30 7.57 11.18 5.24
N VAL A 31 7.48 11.91 4.13
CA VAL A 31 6.38 12.87 3.90
C VAL A 31 5.04 12.15 3.90
N LEU A 32 4.93 11.02 3.20
CA LEU A 32 3.74 10.18 3.15
C LEU A 32 3.25 9.77 4.55
N ARG A 33 4.15 9.23 5.39
CA ARG A 33 3.78 8.79 6.75
C ARG A 33 3.32 9.94 7.65
N ARG A 34 3.84 11.14 7.45
CA ARG A 34 3.55 12.31 8.31
C ARG A 34 2.31 13.08 7.84
N GLU A 35 2.10 13.18 6.54
CA GLU A 35 1.18 14.16 5.94
C GLU A 35 0.27 13.58 4.86
N GLY A 36 0.37 12.29 4.55
CA GLY A 36 -0.42 11.61 3.54
C GLY A 36 0.13 11.76 2.11
N LEU A 37 -0.49 11.02 1.18
CA LEU A 37 -0.04 10.87 -0.21
C LEU A 37 -0.04 12.19 -1.00
N ASP A 38 -1.01 13.05 -0.75
CA ASP A 38 -1.17 14.31 -1.48
C ASP A 38 -0.09 15.34 -1.10
N ALA A 39 0.47 15.22 0.11
CA ALA A 39 1.58 16.06 0.55
C ALA A 39 2.90 15.70 -0.16
N VAL A 40 2.99 14.52 -0.77
CA VAL A 40 4.17 14.05 -1.51
C VAL A 40 4.26 14.81 -2.83
N THR A 41 4.87 15.99 -2.76
CA THR A 41 5.16 16.87 -3.91
C THR A 41 6.67 17.00 -4.08
N MET A 42 7.14 17.20 -5.32
CA MET A 42 8.58 17.40 -5.59
C MET A 42 9.18 18.52 -4.71
N ARG A 43 8.40 19.58 -4.45
CA ARG A 43 8.83 20.69 -3.57
C ARG A 43 8.96 20.27 -2.11
N LYS A 44 8.00 19.53 -1.57
CA LYS A 44 8.05 19.11 -0.16
C LYS A 44 9.12 18.05 0.07
N VAL A 45 9.31 17.13 -0.87
CA VAL A 45 10.40 16.13 -0.82
C VAL A 45 11.76 16.80 -0.93
N ALA A 46 11.91 17.83 -1.77
CA ALA A 46 13.15 18.60 -1.86
C ALA A 46 13.44 19.34 -0.54
N ALA A 47 12.41 19.93 0.07
CA ALA A 47 12.52 20.58 1.38
C ALA A 47 12.91 19.59 2.50
N GLU A 48 12.34 18.38 2.50
CA GLU A 48 12.70 17.29 3.43
C GLU A 48 14.18 16.87 3.29
N LEU A 49 14.79 17.12 2.13
CA LEU A 49 16.21 16.88 1.85
C LEU A 49 17.08 18.15 1.90
N ASP A 50 16.50 19.28 2.30
CA ASP A 50 17.14 20.60 2.32
C ASP A 50 17.80 20.98 0.98
N THR A 51 17.13 20.68 -0.14
CA THR A 51 17.58 21.01 -1.50
C THR A 51 16.46 21.70 -2.30
N GLY A 52 16.79 22.15 -3.52
CA GLY A 52 15.82 22.65 -4.48
C GLY A 52 15.19 21.53 -5.33
N PRO A 53 13.94 21.69 -5.81
CA PRO A 53 13.26 20.68 -6.66
C PRO A 53 14.05 20.30 -7.91
N ALA A 54 14.78 21.27 -8.49
CA ALA A 54 15.64 21.05 -9.66
C ALA A 54 16.64 19.89 -9.45
N SER A 55 17.14 19.71 -8.24
CA SER A 55 18.11 18.65 -7.91
C SER A 55 17.48 17.26 -7.90
N LEU A 56 16.16 17.16 -7.68
CA LEU A 56 15.45 15.87 -7.66
C LEU A 56 15.22 15.31 -9.06
N TYR A 57 15.04 16.18 -10.06
CA TYR A 57 14.72 15.76 -11.44
C TYR A 57 15.83 14.97 -12.14
N VAL A 58 17.05 14.95 -11.58
CA VAL A 58 18.12 14.06 -12.04
C VAL A 58 17.87 12.60 -11.65
N TYR A 59 17.10 12.36 -10.59
CA TYR A 59 16.81 11.03 -10.05
C TYR A 59 15.39 10.57 -10.37
N VAL A 60 14.44 11.50 -10.42
CA VAL A 60 13.02 11.19 -10.65
C VAL A 60 12.38 12.29 -11.48
N ALA A 61 11.91 11.95 -12.67
CA ALA A 61 11.45 12.91 -13.67
C ALA A 61 10.16 13.63 -13.25
N GLN A 62 9.29 12.98 -12.48
CA GLN A 62 8.01 13.56 -12.06
C GLN A 62 7.45 12.91 -10.79
N ARG A 63 6.40 13.53 -10.22
CA ARG A 63 5.72 13.03 -9.01
C ARG A 63 5.22 11.60 -9.19
N ASP A 64 4.60 11.28 -10.32
CA ASP A 64 3.99 9.94 -10.50
C ASP A 64 5.05 8.84 -10.55
N GLU A 65 6.22 9.13 -11.12
CA GLU A 65 7.37 8.24 -11.07
C GLU A 65 7.87 8.07 -9.63
N LEU A 66 7.93 9.14 -8.84
CA LEU A 66 8.30 9.07 -7.42
C LEU A 66 7.33 8.17 -6.65
N LEU A 67 6.02 8.33 -6.86
CA LEU A 67 5.01 7.50 -6.21
C LEU A 67 5.16 6.02 -6.58
N ARG A 68 5.45 5.71 -7.84
CA ARG A 68 5.70 4.34 -8.29
C ARG A 68 6.97 3.75 -7.66
N LEU A 69 8.06 4.51 -7.59
CA LEU A 69 9.31 4.09 -6.94
C LEU A 69 9.13 3.90 -5.42
N MET A 70 8.31 4.73 -4.79
CA MET A 70 7.94 4.56 -3.37
C MET A 70 7.15 3.27 -3.15
N LEU A 71 6.19 2.97 -4.02
CA LEU A 71 5.45 1.70 -3.98
C LEU A 71 6.38 0.50 -4.16
N ASP A 72 7.27 0.54 -5.16
CA ASP A 72 8.28 -0.50 -5.39
C ASP A 72 9.17 -0.71 -4.15
N ALA A 73 9.60 0.37 -3.51
CA ALA A 73 10.42 0.32 -2.31
C ALA A 73 9.68 -0.27 -1.10
N VAL A 74 8.36 -0.05 -0.97
CA VAL A 74 7.54 -0.69 0.07
C VAL A 74 7.44 -2.19 -0.17
N ILE A 75 7.16 -2.62 -1.40
CA ILE A 75 7.08 -4.04 -1.74
C ILE A 75 8.42 -4.76 -1.52
N ALA A 76 9.54 -4.10 -1.82
CA ALA A 76 10.87 -4.64 -1.55
C ALA A 76 11.17 -4.89 -0.06
N THR A 77 10.34 -4.41 0.87
CA THR A 77 10.49 -4.71 2.31
C THR A 77 9.77 -5.99 2.74
N VAL A 78 8.91 -6.55 1.88
CA VAL A 78 8.13 -7.75 2.20
C VAL A 78 9.06 -8.96 2.26
N PRO A 79 9.08 -9.72 3.37
CA PRO A 79 9.88 -10.94 3.45
C PRO A 79 9.31 -12.01 2.53
N LEU A 80 10.11 -12.48 1.57
CA LEU A 80 9.70 -13.54 0.67
C LEU A 80 10.04 -14.92 1.29
N PRO A 81 9.08 -15.84 1.44
CA PRO A 81 9.34 -17.16 2.01
C PRO A 81 10.31 -17.97 1.17
N GLU A 82 11.21 -18.76 1.76
CA GLU A 82 12.13 -19.63 1.01
C GLU A 82 11.39 -20.75 0.25
N LEU A 83 11.98 -21.19 -0.88
CA LEU A 83 11.50 -22.30 -1.71
C LEU A 83 12.61 -23.38 -1.82
N PRO A 84 12.27 -24.68 -1.93
CA PRO A 84 10.91 -25.22 -1.96
C PRO A 84 10.23 -25.10 -0.58
N ALA A 85 8.91 -24.92 -0.60
CA ALA A 85 8.14 -24.95 0.64
C ALA A 85 8.42 -26.28 1.35
N ALA A 86 8.78 -26.22 2.64
CA ALA A 86 8.86 -27.38 3.52
C ALA A 86 7.50 -28.12 3.55
N PRO A 87 7.41 -29.33 4.14
CA PRO A 87 6.63 -30.48 3.66
C PRO A 87 5.20 -30.20 3.16
N PRO A 88 4.65 -31.07 2.27
CA PRO A 88 3.31 -30.92 1.70
C PRO A 88 2.28 -30.56 2.77
N GLY A 89 1.80 -29.32 2.76
CA GLY A 89 0.88 -28.79 3.77
C GLY A 89 1.16 -27.34 4.21
N ASP A 90 2.40 -26.88 4.14
CA ASP A 90 2.76 -25.53 4.63
C ASP A 90 2.52 -24.41 3.61
N TRP A 91 2.31 -24.74 2.33
CA TRP A 91 2.18 -23.73 1.26
C TRP A 91 0.98 -22.79 1.46
N ARG A 92 -0.15 -23.29 1.98
CA ARG A 92 -1.35 -22.47 2.24
C ARG A 92 -1.07 -21.44 3.34
N ALA A 93 -0.43 -21.88 4.43
CA ALA A 93 -0.07 -21.01 5.55
C ALA A 93 0.98 -19.97 5.11
N ARG A 94 1.99 -20.37 4.34
CA ARG A 94 2.99 -19.45 3.78
C ARG A 94 2.39 -18.44 2.81
N LEU A 95 1.47 -18.85 1.95
CA LEU A 95 0.79 -17.95 1.03
C LEU A 95 -0.10 -16.96 1.78
N ALA A 96 -0.85 -17.43 2.77
CA ALA A 96 -1.65 -16.57 3.65
C ALA A 96 -0.78 -15.56 4.41
N GLY A 97 0.37 -16.00 4.95
CA GLY A 97 1.36 -15.14 5.58
C GLY A 97 1.90 -14.09 4.63
N LEU A 98 2.34 -14.49 3.44
CA LEU A 98 2.87 -13.58 2.42
C LEU A 98 1.84 -12.52 2.00
N ILE A 99 0.57 -12.91 1.76
CA ILE A 99 -0.50 -11.95 1.43
C ILE A 99 -0.71 -10.96 2.59
N THR A 100 -0.70 -11.46 3.83
CA THR A 100 -0.85 -10.63 5.03
C THR A 100 0.30 -9.64 5.16
N ASP A 101 1.54 -10.07 4.92
CA ASP A 101 2.74 -9.24 4.99
C ASP A 101 2.72 -8.13 3.92
N VAL A 102 2.28 -8.45 2.70
CA VAL A 102 2.11 -7.44 1.63
C VAL A 102 1.06 -6.40 2.04
N VAL A 103 -0.12 -6.84 2.49
CA VAL A 103 -1.19 -5.93 2.92
C VAL A 103 -0.73 -5.07 4.11
N HIS A 104 0.02 -5.65 5.05
CA HIS A 104 0.60 -4.93 6.17
C HIS A 104 1.60 -3.87 5.72
N ALA A 105 2.55 -4.22 4.85
CA ALA A 105 3.56 -3.29 4.32
C ALA A 105 2.92 -2.08 3.62
N LEU A 106 1.90 -2.34 2.80
CA LEU A 106 1.13 -1.30 2.10
C LEU A 106 0.33 -0.42 3.08
N ASN A 107 -0.34 -1.02 4.07
CA ASN A 107 -1.13 -0.29 5.06
C ASN A 107 -0.28 0.52 6.05
N THR A 108 1.00 0.19 6.22
CA THR A 108 1.96 1.00 6.99
C THR A 108 2.26 2.35 6.31
N HIS A 109 1.87 2.51 5.05
CA HIS A 109 2.02 3.71 4.24
C HIS A 109 0.65 4.16 3.66
N PRO A 110 -0.24 4.73 4.50
CA PRO A 110 -1.62 5.04 4.10
C PRO A 110 -1.71 5.84 2.80
N GLY A 111 -2.54 5.38 1.86
CA GLY A 111 -2.72 6.01 0.55
C GLY A 111 -1.83 5.42 -0.55
N ILE A 112 -0.72 4.74 -0.25
CA ILE A 112 0.15 4.17 -1.28
C ILE A 112 -0.56 3.11 -2.15
N GLY A 113 -1.56 2.41 -1.59
CA GLY A 113 -2.39 1.45 -2.32
C GLY A 113 -3.23 2.07 -3.46
N ARG A 114 -3.43 3.40 -3.49
CA ARG A 114 -4.07 4.06 -4.63
C ARG A 114 -3.16 4.04 -5.87
N VAL A 115 -1.85 4.05 -5.67
CA VAL A 115 -0.85 4.04 -6.76
C VAL A 115 -0.83 2.68 -7.47
N SER A 116 -1.13 1.58 -6.76
CA SER A 116 -1.10 0.24 -7.32
C SER A 116 -2.23 -0.04 -8.32
N LEU A 117 -3.36 0.66 -8.25
CA LEU A 117 -4.49 0.43 -9.17
C LEU A 117 -4.27 1.02 -10.57
N GLY A 118 -3.30 1.93 -10.75
CA GLY A 118 -3.02 2.60 -12.02
C GLY A 118 -1.71 2.17 -12.70
N SER A 119 -0.98 1.22 -12.13
CA SER A 119 0.37 0.87 -12.58
C SER A 119 0.48 -0.62 -12.91
N ILE A 120 1.17 -0.95 -14.01
CA ILE A 120 1.57 -2.33 -14.30
C ILE A 120 2.75 -2.68 -13.37
N PRO A 121 2.62 -3.68 -12.47
CA PRO A 121 3.70 -4.04 -11.57
C PRO A 121 4.78 -4.81 -12.33
N ALA A 122 5.85 -4.10 -12.72
CA ALA A 122 6.94 -4.64 -13.53
C ALA A 122 8.33 -4.44 -12.91
N SER A 123 8.42 -3.90 -11.69
CA SER A 123 9.71 -3.76 -11.01
C SER A 123 10.22 -5.11 -10.49
N PRO A 124 11.54 -5.28 -10.26
CA PRO A 124 12.09 -6.53 -9.75
C PRO A 124 11.41 -7.03 -8.48
N ALA A 125 11.08 -6.13 -7.54
CA ALA A 125 10.42 -6.49 -6.28
C ALA A 125 9.02 -7.10 -6.52
N TRP A 126 8.26 -6.60 -7.48
CA TRP A 126 6.98 -7.18 -7.87
C TRP A 126 7.14 -8.52 -8.57
N LEU A 127 8.13 -8.65 -9.46
CA LEU A 127 8.40 -9.90 -10.16
C LEU A 127 8.81 -11.01 -9.17
N ASP A 128 9.66 -10.69 -8.19
CA ASP A 128 10.07 -11.63 -7.14
C ASP A 128 8.87 -12.04 -6.26
N LEU A 129 7.99 -11.09 -5.93
CA LEU A 129 6.76 -11.37 -5.18
C LEU A 129 5.82 -12.30 -5.96
N PHE A 130 5.57 -12.02 -7.24
CA PHE A 130 4.70 -12.85 -8.07
C PHE A 130 5.28 -14.23 -8.35
N ASP A 131 6.59 -14.31 -8.60
CA ASP A 131 7.29 -15.59 -8.72
C ASP A 131 7.12 -16.42 -7.45
N ARG A 132 7.19 -15.77 -6.27
CA ARG A 132 7.00 -16.46 -4.99
C ARG A 132 5.57 -16.96 -4.78
N ILE A 133 4.56 -16.15 -5.10
CA ILE A 133 3.15 -16.56 -5.03
C ILE A 133 2.90 -17.74 -5.97
N LEU A 134 3.39 -17.65 -7.22
CA LEU A 134 3.26 -18.72 -8.21
C LEU A 134 3.95 -20.00 -7.74
N GLY A 135 5.17 -19.88 -7.21
CA GLY A 135 5.93 -21.01 -6.67
C GLY A 135 5.22 -21.72 -5.51
N LEU A 136 4.57 -20.97 -4.61
CA LEU A 136 3.77 -21.55 -3.51
C LEU A 136 2.53 -22.30 -4.03
N LEU A 137 1.82 -21.72 -5.01
CA LEU A 137 0.65 -22.37 -5.62
C LEU A 137 1.05 -23.68 -6.32
N LEU A 138 2.14 -23.66 -7.09
CA LEU A 138 2.66 -24.84 -7.79
C LEU A 138 3.16 -25.91 -6.80
N ALA A 139 3.84 -25.51 -5.71
CA ALA A 139 4.23 -26.43 -4.65
C ALA A 139 3.03 -27.09 -3.95
N GLY A 140 1.88 -26.41 -3.95
CA GLY A 140 0.61 -26.92 -3.46
C GLY A 140 -0.13 -27.87 -4.41
N GLY A 141 0.41 -28.15 -5.60
CA GLY A 141 -0.22 -29.00 -6.60
C GLY A 141 -1.30 -28.30 -7.43
N VAL A 142 -1.43 -26.97 -7.34
CA VAL A 142 -2.31 -26.21 -8.22
C VAL A 142 -1.76 -26.26 -9.65
N ASP A 143 -2.61 -26.56 -10.63
CA ASP A 143 -2.18 -26.59 -12.02
C ASP A 143 -1.72 -25.19 -12.50
N ARG A 144 -0.85 -25.16 -13.51
CA ARG A 144 -0.18 -23.91 -13.95
C ARG A 144 -1.17 -22.81 -14.35
N GLN A 145 -2.29 -23.15 -14.99
CA GLN A 145 -3.24 -22.15 -15.46
C GLN A 145 -3.98 -21.53 -14.28
N ARG A 146 -4.48 -22.37 -13.36
CA ARG A 146 -5.12 -21.88 -12.12
C ARG A 146 -4.14 -21.13 -11.23
N ALA A 147 -2.89 -21.56 -11.16
CA ALA A 147 -1.86 -20.86 -10.39
C ALA A 147 -1.58 -19.46 -10.96
N ALA A 148 -1.46 -19.34 -12.30
CA ALA A 148 -1.25 -18.06 -12.96
C ALA A 148 -2.43 -17.09 -12.75
N TRP A 149 -3.67 -17.54 -12.96
CA TRP A 149 -4.86 -16.72 -12.69
C TRP A 149 -5.04 -16.44 -11.19
N GLY A 150 -4.66 -17.37 -10.33
CA GLY A 150 -4.63 -17.18 -8.88
C GLY A 150 -3.70 -16.06 -8.45
N CYS A 151 -2.51 -15.93 -9.08
CA CYS A 151 -1.62 -14.80 -8.81
C CYS A 151 -2.29 -13.46 -9.10
N ASP A 152 -2.97 -13.34 -10.25
CA ASP A 152 -3.69 -12.13 -10.64
C ASP A 152 -4.85 -11.82 -9.67
N LEU A 153 -5.67 -12.83 -9.33
CA LEU A 153 -6.78 -12.68 -8.37
C LEU A 153 -6.30 -12.24 -6.98
N ILE A 154 -5.17 -12.80 -6.51
CA ILE A 154 -4.56 -12.41 -5.24
C ILE A 154 -4.07 -10.96 -5.31
N ALA A 155 -3.43 -10.55 -6.41
CA ALA A 155 -2.97 -9.18 -6.61
C ALA A 155 -4.13 -8.18 -6.60
N LEU A 156 -5.22 -8.49 -7.31
CA LEU A 156 -6.44 -7.69 -7.33
C LEU A 156 -7.07 -7.57 -5.94
N HIS A 157 -7.11 -8.66 -5.18
CA HIS A 157 -7.62 -8.64 -3.80
C HIS A 157 -6.78 -7.76 -2.88
N ILE A 158 -5.45 -7.87 -2.93
CA ILE A 158 -4.53 -7.01 -2.18
C ILE A 158 -4.77 -5.55 -2.55
N GLY A 159 -4.87 -5.23 -3.85
CA GLY A 159 -5.16 -3.89 -4.34
C GLY A 159 -6.48 -3.34 -3.80
N ALA A 160 -7.55 -4.14 -3.84
CA ALA A 160 -8.87 -3.74 -3.32
C ALA A 160 -8.85 -3.49 -1.81
N VAL A 161 -8.29 -4.40 -1.01
CA VAL A 161 -8.23 -4.27 0.45
C VAL A 161 -7.42 -3.03 0.87
N THR A 162 -6.28 -2.80 0.23
CA THR A 162 -5.42 -1.65 0.54
C THR A 162 -6.01 -0.32 0.06
N TYR A 163 -6.79 -0.36 -1.03
CA TYR A 163 -7.57 0.79 -1.49
C TYR A 163 -8.69 1.14 -0.50
N GLU A 164 -9.46 0.16 -0.01
CA GLU A 164 -10.52 0.40 0.98
C GLU A 164 -9.98 1.09 2.25
N VAL A 165 -8.84 0.62 2.78
CA VAL A 165 -8.16 1.26 3.91
C VAL A 165 -7.74 2.69 3.59
N SER A 166 -7.31 2.94 2.35
CA SER A 166 -6.94 4.27 1.87
C SER A 166 -8.14 5.20 1.67
N VAL A 167 -9.34 4.68 1.45
CA VAL A 167 -10.59 5.47 1.38
C VAL A 167 -11.09 5.82 2.79
N ALA A 168 -10.99 4.88 3.73
CA ALA A 168 -11.37 5.10 5.13
C ALA A 168 -10.52 6.18 5.83
N HIS A 169 -9.30 6.43 5.34
CA HIS A 169 -8.39 7.47 5.83
C HIS A 169 -8.15 8.51 4.71
N PRO A 170 -9.13 9.37 4.42
CA PRO A 170 -9.03 10.28 3.31
C PRO A 170 -7.92 11.32 3.52
N PRO A 171 -7.34 11.83 2.42
CA PRO A 171 -6.23 12.76 2.49
C PRO A 171 -6.59 14.05 3.23
N ALA A 172 -5.64 14.59 3.99
CA ALA A 172 -5.68 15.96 4.49
C ALA A 172 -4.97 16.87 3.48
N GLY A 173 -5.71 17.68 2.71
CA GLY A 173 -5.13 18.62 1.75
C GLY A 173 -6.17 19.37 0.90
N ASP A 174 -5.67 20.31 0.08
CA ASP A 174 -6.49 21.25 -0.73
C ASP A 174 -6.36 21.01 -2.26
N GLY A 175 -5.86 19.84 -2.69
CA GLY A 175 -5.66 19.49 -4.11
C GLY A 175 -6.92 18.94 -4.81
N PRO A 176 -6.93 18.83 -6.16
CA PRO A 176 -8.05 18.23 -6.90
C PRO A 176 -8.32 16.76 -6.50
N ASP A 177 -7.27 15.99 -6.19
CA ASP A 177 -7.40 14.63 -5.63
C ASP A 177 -7.94 14.65 -4.19
N ALA A 178 -7.73 15.74 -3.46
CA ALA A 178 -8.27 15.92 -2.11
C ALA A 178 -9.76 16.28 -2.14
N LEU A 179 -10.25 17.00 -3.17
CA LEU A 179 -11.68 17.20 -3.38
C LEU A 179 -12.39 15.87 -3.74
N GLN A 180 -11.81 15.07 -4.63
CA GLN A 180 -12.32 13.74 -4.95
C GLN A 180 -12.28 12.82 -3.72
N GLY A 181 -11.17 12.80 -3.00
CA GLY A 181 -11.01 12.07 -1.74
C GLY A 181 -11.96 12.55 -0.65
N ALA A 182 -12.29 13.85 -0.59
CA ALA A 182 -13.25 14.41 0.35
C ALA A 182 -14.71 14.09 -0.02
N LEU A 183 -15.04 13.97 -1.31
CA LEU A 183 -16.34 13.50 -1.78
C LEU A 183 -16.53 12.01 -1.51
N GLU A 184 -15.50 11.20 -1.76
CA GLU A 184 -15.45 9.78 -1.41
C GLU A 184 -15.54 9.59 0.12
N ALA A 185 -14.81 10.39 0.88
CA ALA A 185 -14.90 10.44 2.34
C ALA A 185 -16.27 10.86 2.84
N ARG A 186 -16.92 11.84 2.19
CA ARG A 186 -18.28 12.27 2.54
C ARG A 186 -19.31 11.17 2.25
N HIS A 187 -19.14 10.43 1.16
CA HIS A 187 -19.95 9.26 0.86
C HIS A 187 -19.70 8.09 1.83
N ALA A 188 -18.48 7.98 2.37
CA ALA A 188 -18.14 7.05 3.45
C ALA A 188 -18.57 7.55 4.85
N GLN A 189 -18.64 8.87 5.07
CA GLN A 189 -19.09 9.51 6.32
C GLN A 189 -20.58 9.34 6.57
N VAL A 190 -21.39 9.15 5.52
CA VAL A 190 -22.66 8.45 5.70
C VAL A 190 -22.29 6.98 5.88
N SER A 191 -22.16 6.54 7.13
CA SER A 191 -21.73 5.18 7.44
C SER A 191 -22.55 4.21 6.60
N ILE A 192 -21.89 3.22 6.00
CA ILE A 192 -22.59 2.12 5.32
C ILE A 192 -23.67 1.55 6.26
N GLU A 193 -23.40 1.52 7.57
CA GLU A 193 -24.37 1.21 8.63
C GLU A 193 -25.62 2.07 8.56
N ASP A 194 -25.49 3.40 8.52
CA ASP A 194 -26.63 4.33 8.47
C ASP A 194 -27.46 4.14 7.21
N ARG A 195 -26.82 3.77 6.09
CA ARG A 195 -27.51 3.49 4.82
C ARG A 195 -28.24 2.15 4.90
N LEU A 196 -27.59 1.12 5.44
CA LEU A 196 -28.16 -0.22 5.59
C LEU A 196 -29.31 -0.22 6.61
N ALA A 197 -29.20 0.54 7.70
CA ALA A 197 -30.22 0.70 8.74
C ALA A 197 -31.50 1.40 8.24
N ARG A 198 -31.42 2.13 7.12
CA ARG A 198 -32.56 2.83 6.49
C ARG A 198 -33.17 2.06 5.31
N LEU A 199 -32.70 0.85 5.05
CA LEU A 199 -33.25 0.04 3.95
C LEU A 199 -34.70 -0.37 4.26
N ASP A 200 -35.55 -0.23 3.26
CA ASP A 200 -36.89 -0.83 3.26
C ASP A 200 -36.76 -2.36 3.15
N PRO A 201 -37.15 -3.14 4.20
CA PRO A 201 -37.08 -4.60 4.17
C PRO A 201 -37.99 -5.23 3.11
N GLY A 202 -39.06 -4.54 2.68
CA GLY A 202 -39.93 -5.00 1.60
C GLY A 202 -39.26 -4.97 0.23
N ARG A 203 -38.27 -4.09 0.05
CA ARG A 203 -37.52 -3.92 -1.20
C ARG A 203 -36.13 -4.58 -1.17
N HIS A 204 -35.48 -4.60 0.00
CA HIS A 204 -34.13 -5.14 0.17
C HIS A 204 -34.07 -6.15 1.32
N PRO A 205 -34.83 -7.26 1.26
CA PRO A 205 -35.01 -8.16 2.41
C PRO A 205 -33.70 -8.74 2.93
N HIS A 206 -32.77 -9.14 2.05
CA HIS A 206 -31.50 -9.74 2.47
C HIS A 206 -30.52 -8.73 3.05
N LEU A 207 -30.42 -7.53 2.47
CA LEU A 207 -29.54 -6.47 2.97
C LEU A 207 -30.04 -5.92 4.30
N ALA A 208 -31.35 -5.74 4.45
CA ALA A 208 -31.94 -5.32 5.71
C ALA A 208 -31.74 -6.38 6.81
N ALA A 209 -31.91 -7.66 6.47
CA ALA A 209 -31.69 -8.77 7.41
C ALA A 209 -30.22 -8.96 7.82
N SER A 210 -29.26 -8.54 6.98
CA SER A 210 -27.81 -8.73 7.21
C SER A 210 -27.07 -7.42 7.46
N ALA A 211 -27.79 -6.33 7.76
CA ALA A 211 -27.24 -4.98 7.83
C ALA A 211 -26.13 -4.86 8.88
N ALA A 212 -26.33 -5.49 10.04
CA ALA A 212 -25.37 -5.48 11.13
C ALA A 212 -24.10 -6.28 10.77
N GLU A 213 -24.24 -7.43 10.11
CA GLU A 213 -23.14 -8.28 9.69
C GLU A 213 -22.30 -7.64 8.58
N LEU A 214 -22.96 -6.98 7.62
CA LEU A 214 -22.29 -6.24 6.54
C LEU A 214 -21.46 -5.06 7.07
N ALA A 215 -21.94 -4.44 8.14
CA ALA A 215 -21.26 -3.36 8.82
C ALA A 215 -20.12 -3.83 9.75
N ALA A 216 -20.33 -4.96 10.44
CA ALA A 216 -19.47 -5.43 11.52
C ALA A 216 -18.18 -6.11 11.04
N GLY A 217 -17.17 -6.10 11.92
CA GLY A 217 -15.96 -6.90 11.80
C GLY A 217 -14.71 -6.08 11.49
N PRO A 218 -13.57 -6.36 12.16
CA PRO A 218 -12.32 -5.66 11.91
C PRO A 218 -11.77 -6.00 10.51
N ALA A 219 -11.08 -5.06 9.88
CA ALA A 219 -10.46 -5.24 8.57
C ALA A 219 -9.56 -6.49 8.49
N ALA A 220 -8.84 -6.80 9.58
CA ALA A 220 -8.01 -8.00 9.67
C ALA A 220 -8.79 -9.31 9.56
N ALA A 221 -10.00 -9.39 10.14
CA ALA A 221 -10.84 -10.58 10.05
C ALA A 221 -11.42 -10.75 8.63
N ARG A 222 -11.80 -9.63 7.99
CA ARG A 222 -12.26 -9.64 6.59
C ARG A 222 -11.15 -10.04 5.62
N LEU A 223 -9.93 -9.56 5.84
CA LEU A 223 -8.74 -9.99 5.09
C LEU A 223 -8.50 -11.49 5.25
N ALA A 224 -8.51 -12.01 6.48
CA ALA A 224 -8.30 -13.43 6.73
C ALA A 224 -9.34 -14.30 6.01
N LEU A 225 -10.62 -13.92 6.05
CA LEU A 225 -11.69 -14.59 5.31
C LEU A 225 -11.45 -14.55 3.79
N GLY A 226 -11.06 -13.39 3.25
CA GLY A 226 -10.76 -13.24 1.82
C GLY A 226 -9.63 -14.15 1.36
N ILE A 227 -8.54 -14.22 2.14
CA ILE A 227 -7.40 -15.11 1.91
C ILE A 227 -7.86 -16.58 1.93
N GLU A 228 -8.65 -16.97 2.92
CA GLU A 228 -9.17 -18.34 3.05
C GLU A 228 -10.00 -18.74 1.82
N VAL A 229 -10.93 -17.88 1.40
CA VAL A 229 -11.80 -18.11 0.23
C VAL A 229 -10.97 -18.23 -1.05
N LEU A 230 -9.99 -17.34 -1.25
CA LEU A 230 -9.12 -17.38 -2.43
C LEU A 230 -8.28 -18.66 -2.48
N ILE A 231 -7.61 -19.00 -1.39
CA ILE A 231 -6.76 -20.21 -1.33
C ILE A 231 -7.61 -21.48 -1.47
N GLY A 232 -8.76 -21.55 -0.80
CA GLY A 232 -9.69 -22.68 -0.90
C GLY A 232 -10.26 -22.87 -2.30
N GLY A 233 -10.58 -21.77 -3.00
CA GLY A 233 -11.08 -21.82 -4.37
C GLY A 233 -10.03 -22.23 -5.41
N LEU A 234 -8.75 -21.93 -5.16
CA LEU A 234 -7.64 -22.27 -6.06
C LEU A 234 -7.21 -23.74 -5.93
N ALA A 235 -7.28 -24.29 -4.71
CA ALA A 235 -6.92 -25.67 -4.42
C ALA A 235 -8.06 -26.37 -3.66
N PRO A 236 -9.06 -26.91 -4.38
CA PRO A 236 -10.12 -27.69 -3.74
C PRO A 236 -9.51 -28.88 -2.99
N ALA A 237 -10.13 -29.21 -1.85
CA ALA A 237 -9.66 -30.24 -0.91
C ALA A 237 -9.46 -31.61 -1.56
#